data_AF-A0A1V5ZMK1-F1
#
_entry.id   AF-A0A1V5ZMK1-F1
#
_cell.length_a   1.000
_cell.length_b   1.000
_cell.length_c   1.000
_cell.angle_alpha   90.00
_cell.angle_beta   90.00
_cell.angle_gamma   90.00
#
_symmetry.space_group_name_H-M   'P 1'
#
loop_
_entity.id
_entity.type
_entity.pdbx_description
1 polymer ?
#
loop_
_entity_poly.entity_id
_entity_poly.type
_entity_poly.pdbx_seq_one_letter_code
_entity_poly.pdbx_strand_id
1 'polypeptide(L)' 'MGGIFPPGIYIGKVLKVRNDPHALFKEMLISPGARLDRLEEVFVVREISPSAATIGGVPDAVDR' A
#
# COMPACT_ATOMS: atom_id res chain seq x y z
N MET A 1 -6.74 9.69 3.23
CA MET A 1 -6.35 8.41 2.58
C MET A 1 -7.60 7.57 2.52
N GLY A 2 -8.08 7.21 1.32
CA GLY A 2 -9.46 6.75 1.07
C GLY A 2 -9.97 5.51 1.84
N GLY A 3 -9.20 4.93 2.76
CA GLY A 3 -9.66 3.89 3.70
C GLY A 3 -9.95 2.52 3.09
N ILE A 4 -9.84 2.38 1.77
CA ILE A 4 -10.19 1.14 1.04
C ILE A 4 -9.02 0.17 1.00
N PHE A 5 -7.79 0.67 0.76
CA PHE A 5 -6.61 -0.18 0.63
C PHE A 5 -5.71 -0.05 1.86
N PRO A 6 -5.25 -1.18 2.43
CA PRO A 6 -4.27 -1.13 3.49
C PRO A 6 -2.96 -0.45 3.03
N PRO A 7 -2.24 0.22 3.95
CA PRO A 7 -0.97 0.86 3.61
C PRO A 7 0.12 -0.17 3.30
N GLY A 8 1.15 0.25 2.57
CA GLY A 8 2.33 -0.58 2.27
C GLY A 8 2.21 -1.47 1.04
N ILE A 9 1.06 -1.47 0.34
CA ILE A 9 0.90 -2.21 -0.91
C ILE A 9 1.72 -1.52 -2.02
N TYR A 10 2.62 -2.29 -2.64
CA TYR A 10 3.42 -1.81 -3.74
C TYR A 10 2.58 -1.58 -5.00
N ILE A 11 2.52 -0.33 -5.48
CA ILE A 11 1.74 0.05 -6.66
C ILE A 11 2.57 -0.10 -7.94
N GLY A 12 3.81 0.43 -7.94
CA GLY A 12 4.63 0.47 -9.15
C GLY A 12 5.78 1.47 -9.10
N LYS A 13 6.31 1.81 -10.28
CA LYS A 13 7.43 2.74 -10.46
C LYS A 13 6.97 4.01 -11.16
N VAL A 14 7.43 5.17 -10.67
CA VAL A 14 7.19 6.45 -11.34
C VAL A 14 7.98 6.48 -12.64
N LEU A 15 7.30 6.69 -13.77
CA LEU A 15 7.91 6.86 -15.08
C LEU A 15 8.15 8.34 -15.41
N LYS A 16 7.20 9.20 -15.04
CA LYS A 16 7.26 10.62 -15.34
C LYS A 16 6.51 11.42 -14.29
N VAL A 17 7.04 12.59 -13.97
CA VAL A 17 6.34 13.62 -13.18
C VAL A 17 6.09 14.82 -14.10
N ARG A 18 4.84 15.25 -14.21
CA ARG A 18 4.46 16.48 -14.90
C ARG A 18 4.26 17.58 -13.85
N ASN A 19 5.00 18.67 -14.05
CA ASN A 19 4.89 19.86 -13.24
C ASN A 19 4.47 21.00 -14.16
N ASP A 20 3.16 21.21 -14.27
CA ASP A 20 2.60 22.32 -15.03
C ASP A 20 2.45 23.53 -14.09
N PRO A 21 3.11 24.67 -14.38
CA PRO A 21 3.02 25.86 -13.52
C PRO A 21 1.61 26.44 -13.40
N HIS A 22 0.68 26.04 -14.28
CA HIS A 22 -0.73 26.47 -14.22
C HIS A 22 -1.65 25.47 -13.51
N ALA A 23 -1.15 24.28 -13.14
CA ALA A 23 -1.92 23.27 -12.44
C ALA A 23 -1.77 23.38 -10.92
N LEU A 24 -2.84 23.09 -10.18
CA LEU A 24 -2.83 23.11 -8.70
C LEU A 24 -2.00 21.98 -8.09
N PHE A 25 -1.84 20.88 -8.82
CA PHE A 25 -1.14 19.69 -8.35
C PHE A 25 -0.22 19.14 -9.44
N LYS A 26 0.81 18.43 -9.00
CA LYS A 26 1.68 17.65 -9.89
C LYS A 26 0.97 16.36 -10.27
N GLU A 27 1.24 15.90 -11.48
CA GLU A 27 0.74 14.62 -11.96
C GLU A 27 1.90 13.65 -12.16
N MET A 28 1.64 12.36 -11.92
CA MET A 28 2.64 11.31 -12.07
C MET A 28 2.09 10.18 -12.93
N LEU A 29 2.88 9.75 -13.90
CA LEU A 29 2.64 8.52 -14.65
C LEU A 29 3.38 7.39 -13.96
N ILE A 30 2.66 6.33 -13.60
CA ILE A 30 3.20 5.17 -12.88
C ILE A 30 3.07 3.93 -13.76
N SER A 31 4.15 3.16 -13.89
CA SER A 31 4.08 1.80 -14.42
C SER A 31 3.63 0.87 -13.31
N PRO A 32 2.58 0.05 -13.51
CA PRO A 32 2.19 -0.97 -12.54
C PRO A 32 3.36 -1.89 -12.21
N GLY A 33 3.51 -2.22 -10.93
CA GLY A 33 4.50 -3.21 -10.48
C GLY A 33 4.05 -4.64 -10.73
N ALA A 34 2.74 -4.87 -10.70
CA ALA A 34 2.14 -6.16 -11.05
C ALA A 34 1.93 -6.27 -12.57
N ARG A 35 2.13 -7.47 -13.11
CA ARG A 35 1.71 -7.77 -14.49
C ARG A 35 0.22 -8.08 -14.51
N LEU A 36 -0.57 -7.10 -14.92
CA LEU A 36 -2.04 -7.19 -14.93
C LEU A 36 -2.60 -7.74 -16.25
N ASP A 37 -1.76 -7.87 -17.28
CA ASP A 37 -2.08 -8.39 -18.61
C ASP A 37 -2.16 -9.93 -18.66
N ARG A 38 -1.63 -10.61 -17.64
CA ARG A 38 -1.73 -12.06 -17.47
C ARG A 38 -1.93 -12.38 -16.00
N LEU A 39 -3.19 -12.64 -15.64
CA LEU A 39 -3.59 -13.04 -14.30
C LEU A 39 -3.83 -14.56 -14.30
N GLU A 40 -3.13 -15.26 -13.42
CA GLU A 40 -3.31 -16.71 -13.20
C GLU A 40 -3.93 -16.93 -11.82
N GLU A 41 -3.26 -16.43 -10.78
CA GLU A 41 -3.74 -16.45 -9.40
C GLU A 41 -3.72 -15.04 -8.80
N VAL A 42 -4.71 -14.74 -7.96
CA VAL A 42 -4.86 -13.45 -7.29
C VAL A 42 -5.20 -13.65 -5.82
N PHE A 43 -4.79 -12.69 -4.99
CA PHE A 43 -5.05 -12.71 -3.55
C PHE A 43 -5.95 -11.55 -3.14
N VAL A 44 -7.00 -11.84 -2.37
CA VAL A 44 -7.92 -10.82 -1.84
C VAL A 44 -7.43 -10.40 -0.45
N VAL A 45 -6.95 -9.16 -0.34
CA VAL A 45 -6.57 -8.55 0.94
C VAL A 45 -7.80 -7.89 1.57
N ARG A 46 -8.20 -8.33 2.77
CA ARG A 46 -9.36 -7.77 3.50
C ARG A 46 -8.95 -6.85 4.64
N GLU A 47 -8.01 -7.27 5.49
CA GLU A 47 -7.55 -6.51 6.65
C GLU A 47 -6.07 -6.79 6.93
N ILE A 48 -5.35 -5.77 7.42
CA ILE A 48 -4.03 -5.96 8.05
C ILE A 48 -4.25 -5.85 9.55
N SER A 49 -4.26 -6.99 10.25
CA SER A 49 -4.18 -6.95 11.72
C SER A 49 -2.75 -6.52 12.11
N PRO A 50 -2.57 -5.51 12.97
CA PRO A 50 -1.24 -5.00 13.33
C PRO A 50 -0.42 -5.95 14.23
N SER A 51 -0.74 -7.25 14.29
CA SER A 51 -0.23 -8.17 15.32
C SER A 51 1.10 -8.87 14.99
N ALA A 52 1.66 -8.75 13.78
CA ALA A 52 2.88 -9.49 13.43
C ALA A 52 4.20 -8.69 13.58
N ALA A 53 4.13 -7.45 14.06
CA ALA A 53 5.32 -6.57 14.21
C ALA A 53 5.66 -6.24 15.68
N THR A 54 5.08 -6.96 16.65
CA THR A 54 5.51 -6.91 18.05
C THR A 54 6.27 -8.19 18.40
N ILE A 55 7.41 -8.42 17.75
CA ILE A 55 8.44 -9.28 18.35
C ILE A 55 9.18 -8.38 19.34
N GLY A 56 8.68 -8.31 20.58
CA GLY A 56 9.32 -7.55 21.66
C GLY A 56 8.41 -6.94 22.73
N GLY A 57 7.09 -7.15 22.67
CA GLY A 57 6.17 -6.71 23.73
C GLY A 57 5.93 -7.82 24.73
N VAL A 58 6.43 -7.62 25.96
CA VAL A 58 6.18 -8.46 27.14
C VAL A 58 4.70 -8.86 27.21
N PRO A 59 4.36 -10.15 27.45
CA PRO A 59 2.96 -10.53 27.65
C PRO A 59 2.43 -9.75 28.84
N ASP A 60 1.37 -9.00 28.59
CA ASP A 60 0.65 -8.20 29.57
C ASP A 60 0.28 -9.13 30.74
N ALA A 61 1.02 -8.97 31.83
CA ALA A 61 0.63 -9.52 33.11
C ALA A 61 -0.64 -8.76 33.54
N VAL A 62 -1.54 -9.48 34.19
CA VAL A 62 -2.77 -8.98 34.84
C VAL A 62 -3.99 -8.96 33.92
N ASP A 63 -4.66 -10.12 33.85
CA ASP A 63 -6.07 -10.16 34.25
C ASP A 63 -6.31 -11.40 35.13
N ARG A 64 -7.21 -11.24 36.09
CA ARG A 64 -7.27 -11.92 37.40
C ARG A 64 -7.44 -13.44 37.43
#